data_AF-A0A2G5F957-F1
#
_entry.id   AF-A0A2G5F957-F1
#
_cell.length_a   1.000
_cell.length_b   1.000
_cell.length_c   1.000
_cell.angle_alpha   90.00
_cell.angle_beta   90.00
_cell.angle_gamma   90.00
#
_symmetry.space_group_name_H-M   'P 1'
#
loop_
_entity.id
_entity.type
_entity.pdbx_description
1 polymer ?
#
loop_
_entity_poly.entity_id
_entity_poly.type
_entity_poly.pdbx_seq_one_letter_code
_entity_poly.pdbx_strand_id
1 'polypeptide(L)'
;HKSQRKTLTLKNLHSCFLHRCVWLLDLEEEETENLTSNLTTMGKVHGSLARAGKVRGQTPKVAKQDKKKKPRGRAHKRMQYNRRFVTAVVGFGKKRGPNSSEK
;
A
#
# COMPACT_ATOMS: atom_id res chain seq x y z
N HIS A 1 28.96 29.67 -54.58
CA HIS A 1 28.98 29.43 -56.03
C HIS A 1 29.37 27.96 -56.27
N LYS A 2 28.43 27.19 -56.84
CA LYS A 2 28.51 25.85 -57.47
C LYS A 2 29.81 25.02 -57.36
N SER A 3 29.70 23.79 -56.87
CA SER A 3 30.28 22.62 -57.55
C SER A 3 29.55 21.33 -57.10
N GLN A 4 28.48 20.94 -57.80
CA GLN A 4 28.42 19.93 -58.87
C GLN A 4 28.19 18.49 -58.37
N ARG A 5 27.06 17.95 -58.84
CA ARG A 5 26.57 16.58 -58.70
C ARG A 5 27.57 15.56 -59.27
N LYS A 6 27.71 14.41 -58.62
CA LYS A 6 27.91 13.13 -59.32
C LYS A 6 27.06 12.04 -58.69
N THR A 7 25.98 11.73 -59.39
CA THR A 7 25.18 10.52 -59.28
C THR A 7 26.06 9.30 -59.56
N LEU A 8 26.16 8.39 -58.60
CA LEU A 8 26.57 7.01 -58.85
C LEU A 8 25.35 6.12 -58.60
N THR A 9 25.16 5.22 -59.54
CA THR A 9 23.91 4.58 -59.92
C THR A 9 23.46 3.53 -58.90
N LEU A 10 22.15 3.43 -58.73
CA LEU A 10 21.41 2.57 -57.78
C LEU A 10 21.62 1.05 -57.94
N LYS A 11 22.64 0.61 -58.69
CA LYS A 11 22.85 -0.79 -59.07
C LYS A 11 24.10 -1.44 -58.46
N ASN A 12 24.93 -0.70 -57.72
CA ASN A 12 26.11 -1.25 -57.02
C ASN A 12 26.00 -1.30 -55.49
N LEU A 13 24.91 -0.84 -54.88
CA LEU A 13 24.65 -1.07 -53.45
C LEU A 13 23.85 -2.34 -53.16
N HIS A 14 23.22 -2.94 -54.17
CA HIS A 14 22.28 -4.06 -53.99
C HIS A 14 22.89 -5.46 -54.14
N SER A 15 24.14 -5.61 -54.60
CA SER A 15 24.74 -6.93 -54.85
C SER A 15 25.83 -7.34 -53.85
N CYS A 16 26.43 -6.39 -53.13
CA CYS A 16 27.16 -6.71 -51.89
C CYS A 16 26.22 -7.14 -50.74
N PHE A 17 24.91 -7.20 -51.02
CA PHE A 17 23.83 -7.65 -50.15
C PHE A 17 24.00 -9.08 -49.61
N LEU A 18 24.70 -10.02 -50.24
CA LEU A 18 24.32 -11.43 -49.97
C LEU A 18 25.35 -12.37 -49.37
N HIS A 19 26.63 -11.99 -49.25
CA HIS A 19 27.65 -13.00 -48.92
C HIS A 19 28.49 -12.77 -47.66
N ARG A 20 28.31 -11.65 -46.94
CA ARG A 20 29.07 -11.36 -45.70
C ARG A 20 28.25 -11.42 -44.41
N CYS A 21 26.91 -11.46 -44.47
CA CYS A 21 26.09 -11.55 -43.25
C CYS A 21 25.64 -12.98 -42.89
N VAL A 22 25.76 -13.97 -43.78
CA VAL A 22 25.21 -15.33 -43.57
C VAL A 22 26.06 -16.20 -42.61
N TRP A 23 27.02 -15.62 -41.86
CA TRP A 23 27.89 -16.42 -40.97
C TRP A 23 28.14 -15.81 -39.58
N LEU A 24 27.39 -14.80 -39.16
CA LEU A 24 27.55 -14.23 -37.83
C LEU A 24 26.23 -13.63 -37.33
N LEU A 25 25.32 -14.50 -36.91
CA LEU A 25 24.17 -14.29 -36.02
C LEU A 25 23.54 -15.68 -35.88
N ASP A 26 24.10 -16.53 -35.01
CA ASP A 26 23.68 -16.63 -33.61
C ASP A 26 22.17 -16.80 -33.46
N LEU A 27 21.79 -18.04 -33.17
CA LEU A 27 20.85 -18.42 -32.11
C LEU A 27 19.46 -17.77 -32.15
N GLU A 28 18.54 -18.54 -32.72
CA GLU A 28 17.09 -18.59 -32.47
C GLU A 28 16.54 -17.51 -31.52
N GLU A 29 15.93 -16.50 -32.14
CA GLU A 29 14.91 -15.64 -31.56
C GLU A 29 13.70 -16.49 -31.12
N GLU A 30 13.52 -16.70 -29.82
CA GLU A 30 12.17 -16.68 -29.27
C GLU A 30 11.88 -15.27 -28.76
N GLU A 31 11.23 -14.52 -29.66
CA GLU A 31 10.20 -13.52 -29.41
C GLU A 31 10.32 -12.76 -28.08
N THR A 32 11.01 -11.64 -28.18
CA THR A 32 10.90 -10.51 -27.27
C THR A 32 9.43 -10.11 -27.07
N GLU A 33 8.79 -10.56 -25.97
CA GLU A 33 7.46 -10.13 -25.50
C GLU A 33 7.42 -8.63 -25.05
N ASN A 34 8.25 -7.77 -25.64
CA ASN A 34 8.57 -6.43 -25.14
C ASN A 34 7.88 -5.30 -25.92
N LEU A 35 6.71 -5.54 -26.53
CA LEU A 35 5.91 -4.50 -27.23
C LEU A 35 4.43 -4.46 -26.85
N THR A 36 4.05 -4.95 -25.66
CA THR A 36 2.74 -4.66 -25.04
C THR A 36 2.86 -3.88 -23.72
N SER A 37 4.02 -3.26 -23.46
CA SER A 37 4.32 -2.62 -22.17
C SER A 37 3.95 -1.13 -22.06
N ASN A 38 3.16 -0.56 -22.97
CA ASN A 38 2.95 0.91 -23.02
C ASN A 38 1.49 1.40 -23.26
N LEU A 39 0.43 0.62 -22.94
CA LEU A 39 -0.96 1.14 -22.97
C LEU A 39 -1.84 0.76 -21.76
N THR A 40 -1.27 0.18 -20.69
CA THR A 40 -2.03 -0.16 -19.46
C THR A 40 -1.36 0.36 -18.17
N THR A 41 -0.48 1.35 -18.30
CA THR A 41 0.30 1.98 -17.23
C THR A 41 -0.46 3.10 -16.48
N MET A 42 -1.73 2.88 -16.14
CA MET A 42 -2.56 3.82 -15.35
C MET A 42 -3.34 3.13 -14.21
N GLY A 43 -2.71 2.17 -13.50
CA GLY A 43 -3.39 1.56 -12.35
C GLY A 43 -2.60 0.63 -11.42
N LYS A 44 -1.30 0.41 -11.64
CA LYS A 44 -0.51 -0.44 -10.73
C LYS A 44 -0.05 0.38 -9.53
N VAL A 45 -0.91 0.45 -8.53
CA VAL A 45 -0.64 1.11 -7.25
C VAL A 45 0.57 0.42 -6.60
N HIS A 46 1.70 1.14 -6.48
CA HIS A 46 2.88 0.66 -5.77
C HIS A 46 2.66 0.80 -4.26
N GLY A 47 1.98 -0.20 -3.71
CA GLY A 47 1.77 -0.40 -2.28
C GLY A 47 1.31 -1.83 -2.08
N SER A 48 2.19 -2.68 -1.54
CA SER A 48 1.82 -4.07 -1.31
C SER A 48 0.82 -4.19 -0.16
N LEU A 49 -0.23 -4.99 -0.37
CA LEU A 49 -1.21 -5.35 0.66
C LEU A 49 -0.61 -6.22 1.78
N ALA A 50 0.69 -6.53 1.71
CA ALA A 50 1.42 -7.47 2.55
C ALA A 50 1.39 -7.14 4.05
N ARG A 51 1.02 -5.91 4.43
CA ARG A 51 0.90 -5.49 5.84
C ARG A 51 -0.55 -5.46 6.36
N ALA A 52 -1.53 -5.79 5.53
CA ALA A 52 -2.94 -5.80 5.94
C ALA A 52 -3.15 -6.80 7.09
N GLY A 53 -3.71 -6.33 8.21
CA GLY A 53 -4.02 -7.20 9.35
C GLY A 53 -2.83 -7.66 10.21
N LYS A 54 -1.57 -7.29 9.89
CA LYS A 54 -0.37 -7.72 10.63
C LYS A 54 -0.50 -7.54 12.16
N VAL A 55 -0.96 -6.37 12.58
CA VAL A 55 -1.10 -6.02 14.02
C VAL A 55 -2.23 -6.81 14.69
N ARG A 56 -3.31 -7.10 13.97
CA ARG A 56 -4.45 -7.86 14.51
C ARG A 56 -4.13 -9.35 14.67
N GLY A 57 -3.23 -9.90 13.85
CA GLY A 57 -2.76 -11.29 13.98
C GLY A 57 -1.63 -11.46 15.02
N GLN A 58 -0.79 -10.43 15.19
CA GLN A 58 0.29 -10.45 16.17
C GLN A 58 -0.20 -10.26 17.62
N THR A 59 -1.29 -9.52 17.83
CA THR A 59 -1.81 -9.26 19.18
C THR A 59 -2.53 -10.50 19.73
N PRO A 60 -2.19 -10.97 20.95
CA PRO A 60 -2.85 -12.12 21.54
C PRO A 60 -4.35 -11.85 21.69
N LYS A 61 -5.18 -12.83 21.30
CA LYS A 61 -6.63 -12.69 21.37
C LYS A 61 -7.10 -12.89 22.81
N VAL A 62 -7.20 -11.80 23.57
CA VAL A 62 -7.74 -11.84 24.94
C VAL A 62 -9.25 -12.06 24.90
N ALA A 63 -9.73 -13.12 25.54
CA ALA A 63 -11.16 -13.39 25.72
C ALA A 63 -11.80 -12.31 26.60
N LYS A 64 -13.06 -11.98 26.33
CA LYS A 64 -13.80 -11.03 27.18
C LYS A 64 -14.09 -11.73 28.51
N GLN A 65 -13.67 -11.11 29.61
CA GLN A 65 -14.06 -11.55 30.94
C GLN A 65 -15.56 -11.30 31.16
N ASP A 66 -16.21 -12.22 31.87
CA ASP A 66 -17.60 -12.05 32.29
C ASP A 66 -17.71 -10.90 33.30
N LYS A 67 -18.36 -9.83 32.87
CA LYS A 67 -18.67 -8.66 33.71
C LYS A 67 -20.16 -8.62 33.97
N LYS A 68 -20.53 -8.39 35.23
CA LYS A 68 -21.94 -8.21 35.63
C LYS A 68 -22.60 -7.14 34.76
N LYS A 69 -23.81 -7.42 34.28
CA LYS A 69 -24.59 -6.48 33.47
C LYS A 69 -24.83 -5.20 34.28
N LYS A 70 -24.46 -4.05 33.72
CA LYS A 70 -24.82 -2.76 34.29
C LYS A 70 -26.33 -2.55 34.08
N PRO A 71 -27.10 -2.15 35.10
CA PRO A 71 -28.49 -1.80 34.90
C PRO A 71 -28.59 -0.63 33.92
N ARG A 72 -29.68 -0.57 33.16
CA ARG A 72 -29.95 0.43 32.12
C ARG A 72 -31.03 1.43 32.60
N GLY A 73 -31.20 2.53 31.88
CA GLY A 73 -32.27 3.51 32.13
C GLY A 73 -32.15 4.26 33.46
N ARG A 74 -33.29 4.43 34.15
CA ARG A 74 -33.40 5.24 35.38
C ARG A 74 -32.49 4.74 36.51
N ALA A 75 -32.39 3.42 36.68
CA ALA A 75 -31.52 2.82 37.68
C ALA A 75 -30.04 3.18 37.46
N HIS A 76 -29.59 3.21 36.20
CA HIS A 76 -28.23 3.64 35.87
C HIS A 76 -27.99 5.12 36.19
N LYS A 77 -28.94 5.98 35.82
CA LYS A 77 -28.86 7.43 36.09
C LYS A 77 -28.79 7.72 37.59
N ARG A 78 -29.58 7.01 38.41
CA ARG A 78 -29.52 7.14 39.89
C ARG A 78 -28.14 6.78 40.44
N MET A 79 -27.55 5.67 40.00
CA MET A 79 -26.19 5.30 40.41
C MET A 79 -25.13 6.33 39.98
N GLN A 80 -25.25 6.90 38.78
CA GLN A 80 -24.33 7.94 38.31
C GLN A 80 -24.44 9.22 39.14
N TYR A 81 -25.67 9.66 39.45
CA TYR A 81 -25.92 10.84 40.28
C TYR A 81 -25.32 10.67 41.67
N ASN A 82 -25.60 9.53 42.33
CA ASN A 82 -25.06 9.23 43.64
C ASN A 82 -23.52 9.26 43.63
N ARG A 83 -22.88 8.62 42.64
CA ARG A 83 -21.41 8.62 42.51
C ARG A 83 -20.79 10.00 42.24
N ARG A 84 -21.50 10.89 41.54
CA ARG A 84 -20.97 12.21 41.13
C ARG A 84 -21.16 13.29 42.19
N PHE A 85 -22.25 13.22 42.95
CA PHE A 85 -22.70 14.34 43.79
C PHE A 85 -22.93 13.97 45.24
N VAL A 86 -23.48 12.79 45.53
CA VAL A 86 -23.86 12.40 46.90
C VAL A 86 -22.69 11.73 47.64
N THR A 87 -22.02 10.79 46.99
CA THR A 87 -20.91 10.02 47.58
C THR A 87 -19.56 10.71 47.39
N ALA A 88 -19.41 11.53 46.35
CA ALA A 88 -18.17 12.25 46.07
C ALA A 88 -18.05 13.48 46.99
N VAL A 89 -17.65 13.27 48.23
CA VAL A 89 -17.19 14.36 49.11
C VAL A 89 -15.85 14.86 48.56
N VAL A 90 -15.74 16.16 48.30
CA VAL A 90 -14.48 16.77 47.86
C VAL A 90 -13.55 16.79 49.09
N GLY A 91 -12.76 15.74 49.25
CA GLY A 91 -11.66 15.75 50.21
C GLY A 91 -10.66 16.86 49.90
N PHE A 92 -9.85 17.25 50.88
CA PHE A 92 -8.82 18.25 50.68
C PHE A 92 -7.79 17.77 49.64
N GLY A 93 -7.66 18.51 48.53
CA GLY A 93 -6.74 18.20 47.44
C GLY A 93 -7.37 18.31 46.04
N LYS A 94 -6.61 17.93 45.00
CA LYS A 94 -7.07 17.96 43.61
C LYS A 94 -8.08 16.84 43.35
N LYS A 95 -9.21 17.17 42.71
CA LYS A 95 -10.26 16.20 42.37
C LYS A 95 -9.73 15.14 41.39
N ARG A 96 -9.73 13.88 41.80
CA ARG A 96 -9.35 12.74 40.93
C ARG A 96 -10.42 12.44 39.90
N GLY A 97 -9.97 12.07 38.70
CA GLY A 97 -10.85 11.67 37.60
C GLY A 97 -11.43 10.26 37.78
N PRO A 98 -12.59 9.96 37.17
CA PRO A 98 -13.30 8.69 37.35
C PRO A 98 -12.58 7.45 36.81
N ASN A 99 -11.54 7.63 35.99
CA ASN A 99 -10.69 6.57 35.43
C ASN A 99 -9.20 6.84 35.69
N SER A 100 -8.86 7.58 36.74
CA SER A 100 -7.47 7.82 37.14
C SER A 100 -6.87 6.49 37.64
N SER A 101 -5.79 6.04 37.01
CA SER A 101 -5.06 4.82 37.37
C SER A 101 -3.84 5.13 38.24
N GLU A 102 -4.03 5.92 39.29
CA GLU A 102 -3.01 6.06 40.33
C GLU A 102 -3.25 5.02 41.42
N LYS A 103 -2.17 4.37 41.84
CA LYS A 103 -2.15 3.36 42.88
C LYS A 103 -2.09 4.03 44.24
#